data_AF-A0A938PPH9-F1
#
_entry.id   AF-A0A938PPH9-F1
#
_cell.length_a   1.000
_cell.length_b   1.000
_cell.length_c   1.000
_cell.angle_alpha   90.00
_cell.angle_beta   90.00
_cell.angle_gamma   90.00
#
_symmetry.space_group_name_H-M   'P 1'
#
loop_
_entity.id
_entity.type
_entity.pdbx_description
1 polymer ?
#
loop_
_entity_poly.entity_id
_entity_poly.type
_entity_poly.pdbx_seq_one_letter_code
_entity_poly.pdbx_strand_id
1 'polypeptide(L)'
;MSTSNVTFYQSVIESTVSTIRRSLDRALDLGELAGQAGLSPFHFHRMFRGLTGETPLELHRRLRMERAASNLLTSEEPIIQIAF
;
A
#
# COMPACT_ATOMS: atom_id res chain seq x y z
N MET A 1 -12.59 -2.53 27.72
CA MET A 1 -11.16 -2.50 27.34
C MET A 1 -10.88 -2.92 25.88
N SER A 2 -11.87 -3.27 25.04
CA SER A 2 -11.62 -3.72 23.65
C SER A 2 -11.59 -2.61 22.58
N THR A 3 -12.10 -1.42 22.87
CA THR A 3 -12.27 -0.34 21.87
C THR A 3 -10.95 0.30 21.44
N SER A 4 -9.97 0.41 22.34
CA SER A 4 -8.69 1.08 22.07
C SER A 4 -7.83 0.36 21.03
N ASN A 5 -7.88 -0.98 20.97
CA ASN A 5 -7.11 -1.77 19.99
C ASN A 5 -7.69 -1.66 18.58
N VAL A 6 -9.02 -1.62 18.45
CA VAL A 6 -9.68 -1.50 17.14
C VAL A 6 -9.38 -0.13 16.51
N THR A 7 -9.48 0.95 17.29
CA THR A 7 -9.15 2.30 16.82
C THR A 7 -7.68 2.43 16.42
N PHE A 8 -6.78 1.78 17.16
CA PHE A 8 -5.36 1.75 16.81
C PHE A 8 -5.09 1.04 15.48
N TYR A 9 -5.65 -0.17 15.26
CA TYR A 9 -5.41 -0.87 14.00
C TYR A 9 -6.01 -0.15 12.80
N GLN A 10 -7.17 0.50 12.98
CA GLN A 10 -7.75 1.33 11.94
C GLN A 10 -6.82 2.49 11.54
N SER A 11 -6.26 3.22 12.51
CA SER A 11 -5.35 4.33 12.22
C SER A 11 -4.04 3.86 11.57
N VAL A 12 -3.52 2.70 11.97
CA VAL A 12 -2.36 2.07 11.34
C VAL A 12 -2.64 1.73 9.88
N ILE A 13 -3.80 1.16 9.57
CA ILE A 13 -4.19 0.84 8.18
C ILE A 13 -4.33 2.11 7.35
N GLU A 14 -5.07 3.10 7.85
CA GLU A 14 -5.27 4.37 7.14
C GLU A 14 -3.94 5.06 6.84
N SER A 15 -3.03 5.13 7.82
CA SER A 15 -1.69 5.67 7.64
C SER A 15 -0.87 4.89 6.61
N THR A 16 -0.88 3.55 6.70
CA THR A 16 -0.17 2.67 5.77
C THR A 16 -0.66 2.85 4.34
N VAL A 17 -1.97 2.82 4.11
CA VAL A 17 -2.58 3.03 2.79
C VAL A 17 -2.20 4.40 2.24
N SER A 18 -2.22 5.43 3.10
CA SER A 18 -1.84 6.79 2.76
C SER A 18 -0.37 6.90 2.34
N THR A 19 0.54 6.23 3.06
CA THR A 19 1.97 6.15 2.73
C THR A 19 2.21 5.43 1.40
N ILE A 20 1.55 4.29 1.18
CA ILE A 20 1.65 3.54 -0.09
C ILE A 20 1.20 4.42 -1.26
N ARG A 21 0.06 5.10 -1.15
CA ARG A 21 -0.47 5.99 -2.20
C ARG A 21 0.47 7.14 -2.55
N ARG A 22 1.17 7.71 -1.57
CA ARG A 22 2.13 8.79 -1.79
C ARG A 22 3.44 8.34 -2.47
N SER A 23 3.75 7.05 -2.44
CA SER A 23 5.07 6.54 -2.83
C SER A 23 4.99 5.28 -3.69
N LEU A 24 4.18 5.31 -4.76
CA LEU A 24 4.01 4.19 -5.69
C LEU A 24 5.23 3.92 -6.59
N ASP A 25 6.18 4.87 -6.69
CA ASP A 25 7.38 4.72 -7.53
C ASP A 25 8.56 4.09 -6.79
N ARG A 26 8.49 4.01 -5.46
CA ARG A 26 9.56 3.47 -4.62
C ARG A 26 9.26 2.03 -4.23
N ALA A 27 10.31 1.23 -4.05
CA ALA A 27 10.17 -0.08 -3.41
C ALA A 27 9.56 0.08 -2.00
N LEU A 28 8.61 -0.80 -1.68
CA LEU A 28 7.97 -0.82 -0.37
C LEU A 28 8.82 -1.62 0.62
N ASP A 29 9.10 -1.05 1.79
CA ASP A 29 9.77 -1.73 2.90
C ASP A 29 8.76 -2.08 4.00
N LEU A 30 8.54 -3.38 4.22
CA LEU A 30 7.63 -3.88 5.24
C LEU A 30 8.13 -3.56 6.66
N GLY A 31 9.44 -3.57 6.88
CA GLY A 31 10.06 -3.26 8.17
C GLY A 31 9.88 -1.79 8.52
N GLU A 32 10.01 -0.90 7.53
CA GLU A 32 9.76 0.54 7.71
C GLU A 32 8.29 0.80 8.10
N LEU A 33 7.34 0.21 7.37
CA LEU A 33 5.91 0.35 7.66
C LEU A 33 5.54 -0.20 9.05
N ALA A 34 6.08 -1.36 9.41
CA ALA A 34 5.87 -1.96 10.72
C ALA A 34 6.48 -1.10 11.84
N GLY A 35 7.68 -0.56 11.62
CA GLY A 35 8.36 0.35 12.54
C GLY A 35 7.59 1.64 12.78
N GLN A 36 7.02 2.25 11.73
CA GLN A 36 6.14 3.42 11.83
C GLN A 36 4.90 3.15 12.69
N ALA A 37 4.40 1.92 12.68
CA ALA A 37 3.27 1.49 13.49
C ALA A 37 3.66 1.00 14.91
N GLY A 38 4.95 0.92 15.24
CA GLY A 38 5.42 0.34 16.51
C GLY A 38 5.12 -1.16 16.64
N LEU A 39 5.03 -1.88 15.51
CA LEU A 39 4.69 -3.29 15.45
C LEU A 39 5.87 -4.11 14.92
N SER A 40 5.94 -5.39 15.31
CA SER A 40 6.84 -6.31 14.63
C SER A 40 6.38 -6.52 13.18
N PRO A 41 7.29 -6.75 12.21
CA PRO A 41 6.92 -6.99 10.82
C PRO A 41 5.91 -8.13 10.65
N PHE A 42 6.03 -9.20 11.46
CA PHE A 42 5.11 -10.33 11.45
C PHE A 42 3.70 -9.95 11.93
N HIS A 43 3.60 -9.25 13.06
CA HIS A 43 2.30 -8.82 13.61
C HIS A 43 1.61 -7.83 12.68
N PHE A 44 2.36 -6.86 12.18
CA PHE A 44 1.89 -5.90 11.19
C PHE A 44 1.34 -6.60 9.94
N HIS A 45 2.12 -7.51 9.35
CA HIS A 45 1.70 -8.25 8.17
C HIS A 45 0.41 -9.05 8.39
N ARG A 46 0.31 -9.77 9.51
CA ARG A 46 -0.88 -10.56 9.86
C ARG A 46 -2.10 -9.65 10.08
N MET A 47 -1.93 -8.59 10.87
CA MET A 47 -3.00 -7.64 11.19
C MET A 47 -3.51 -6.95 9.94
N PHE A 48 -2.61 -6.42 9.12
CA PHE A 48 -2.96 -5.70 7.90
C PHE A 48 -3.76 -6.60 6.98
N ARG A 49 -3.23 -7.78 6.62
CA ARG A 49 -3.94 -8.74 5.76
C ARG A 49 -5.27 -9.19 6.36
N GLY A 50 -5.33 -9.40 7.67
CA GLY A 50 -6.55 -9.80 8.35
C GLY A 50 -7.67 -8.75 8.28
N LEU A 51 -7.32 -7.47 8.20
CA LEU A 51 -8.27 -6.36 8.20
C LEU A 51 -8.55 -5.80 6.79
N THR A 52 -7.60 -5.86 5.86
CA THR A 52 -7.75 -5.33 4.49
C THR A 52 -8.00 -6.41 3.44
N GLY A 53 -7.73 -7.68 3.76
CA GLY A 53 -7.83 -8.81 2.82
C GLY A 53 -6.60 -9.00 1.92
N GLU A 54 -5.68 -8.03 1.86
CA GLU A 54 -4.47 -8.06 1.05
C GLU A 54 -3.24 -7.64 1.86
N THR A 55 -2.05 -8.06 1.46
CA THR A 55 -0.80 -7.60 2.07
C THR A 55 -0.46 -6.17 1.62
N PRO A 56 0.38 -5.43 2.37
CA PRO A 56 0.83 -4.10 1.96
C PRO A 56 1.50 -4.10 0.57
N LEU A 57 2.23 -5.18 0.23
CA LEU A 57 2.92 -5.32 -1.04
C LEU A 57 1.94 -5.60 -2.20
N GLU A 58 0.89 -6.38 -1.97
CA GLU A 58 -0.18 -6.60 -2.95
C GLU A 58 -0.94 -5.30 -3.23
N LEU A 59 -1.33 -4.56 -2.19
CA LEU A 59 -1.94 -3.23 -2.33
C LEU A 59 -1.04 -2.29 -3.14
N HIS A 60 0.25 -2.23 -2.82
CA HIS A 60 1.21 -1.40 -3.55
C HIS A 60 1.29 -1.77 -5.04
N ARG A 61 1.38 -3.06 -5.36
CA ARG A 61 1.40 -3.55 -6.75
C ARG A 61 0.11 -3.21 -7.48
N ARG A 62 -1.04 -3.42 -6.84
CA ARG A 62 -2.36 -3.12 -7.40
C ARG A 62 -2.50 -1.64 -7.73
N LEU A 63 -2.19 -0.74 -6.79
CA LEU A 63 -2.25 0.70 -7.00
C LEU A 63 -1.28 1.19 -8.10
N ARG A 64 -0.09 0.57 -8.23
CA ARG A 64 0.83 0.86 -9.34
C ARG A 64 0.23 0.49 -10.69
N MET A 65 -0.38 -0.68 -10.80
CA MET A 65 -1.05 -1.13 -12.03
C MET A 65 -2.25 -0.26 -12.37
N GLU A 66 -3.09 0.09 -11.38
CA GLU A 66 -4.22 1.00 -11.56
C GLU A 66 -3.75 2.35 -12.10
N ARG A 67 -2.70 2.95 -11.51
CA ARG A 67 -2.14 4.21 -12.01
C ARG A 67 -1.57 4.09 -13.42
N ALA A 68 -0.85 3.01 -13.73
CA ALA A 68 -0.32 2.80 -15.07
C ALA A 68 -1.45 2.65 -16.11
N ALA A 69 -2.49 1.90 -15.78
CA ALA A 69 -3.67 1.75 -16.63
C ALA A 69 -4.41 3.09 -16.81
N SER A 70 -4.60 3.87 -15.74
CA SER A 70 -5.17 5.22 -15.84
C SER A 70 -4.34 6.10 -16.77
N ASN A 71 -3.01 6.11 -16.62
CA ASN A 71 -2.12 6.89 -17.48
C ASN A 71 -2.28 6.52 -18.96
N LEU A 72 -2.36 5.23 -19.29
CA LEU A 72 -2.57 4.75 -20.67
C LEU A 72 -3.92 5.18 -21.25
N LEU A 73 -4.97 5.24 -20.42
CA LEU A 73 -6.31 5.67 -20.85
C LEU A 73 -6.42 7.20 -21.01
N THR A 74 -5.63 7.96 -20.25
CA THR A 74 -5.68 9.43 -20.24
C THR A 74 -4.61 10.10 -21.07
N SER A 75 -3.53 9.41 -21.45
CA SER A 75 -2.49 9.98 -22.32
C SER A 75 -2.91 9.91 -23.78
N GLU A 76 -2.89 11.04 -24.48
CA GLU A 76 -2.91 11.10 -25.95
C GLU A 76 -1.57 10.66 -26.57
N GLU A 77 -0.63 10.16 -25.77
CA GLU A 77 0.61 9.59 -26.29
C GLU A 77 0.34 8.22 -26.91
N PRO A 78 0.66 8.01 -28.20
CA PRO A 78 0.46 6.72 -28.83
C PRO A 78 1.29 5.66 -28.09
N ILE A 79 0.66 4.51 -27.83
CA ILE A 79 1.19 3.30 -27.15
C ILE A 79 2.47 2.74 -27.83
N ILE A 80 2.98 3.36 -28.89
CA ILE A 80 4.08 2.88 -29.73
C ILE A 80 5.50 3.34 -29.33
N GLN A 81 5.68 4.05 -28.21
CA GLN A 81 7.03 4.45 -27.72
C GLN A 81 7.44 3.80 -26.39
N ILE A 82 7.10 2.53 -26.17
CA ILE A 82 7.68 1.74 -25.07
C ILE A 82 8.31 0.46 -25.64
N ALA A 83 9.33 0.65 -26.49
CA ALA A 83 10.24 -0.40 -26.91
C ALA A 83 11.55 0.22 -27.42
N PHE A 84 12.44 0.64 -26.51
CA PHE A 84 13.90 0.64 -26.69
C PHE A 84 14.57 0.62 -25.31
#